data_AF-A0A3D3BHD2-F1
#
_entry.id   AF-A0A3D3BHD2-F1
#
_cell.length_a   1.000
_cell.length_b   1.000
_cell.length_c   1.000
_cell.angle_alpha   90.00
_cell.angle_beta   90.00
_cell.angle_gamma   90.00
#
_symmetry.space_group_name_H-M   'P 1'
#
loop_
_entity.id
_entity.type
_entity.pdbx_description
1 polymer ?
#
loop_
_entity_poly.entity_id
_entity_poly.type
_entity_poly.pdbx_seq_one_letter_code
_entity_poly.pdbx_strand_id
1 'polypeptide(L)' 'MSAHIAFMAPIGSIIAWSDGTPRPPERHRKKLHEWQSNNSSGRLIRKQGEHAAGGIILPANFTLHEADQGAAGV' A
#
# COMPACT_ATOMS: atom_id res chain seq x y z
N MET A 1 -7.58 6.20 -2.69
CA MET A 1 -6.91 6.88 -1.54
C MET A 1 -5.79 7.74 -2.10
N SER A 2 -5.69 9.03 -1.74
CA SER A 2 -4.63 9.90 -2.32
C SER A 2 -3.28 9.62 -1.66
N ALA A 3 -2.20 9.49 -2.46
CA ALA A 3 -0.83 9.26 -1.99
C ALA A 3 -0.36 10.29 -0.94
N HIS A 4 -0.98 11.47 -0.93
CA HIS A 4 -0.72 12.54 0.04
C HIS A 4 -1.03 12.15 1.49
N ILE A 5 -2.09 11.35 1.71
CA ILE A 5 -2.50 10.93 3.07
C ILE A 5 -1.51 9.90 3.62
N ALA A 6 -1.04 8.99 2.77
CA ALA A 6 -0.03 8.00 3.15
C ALA A 6 1.27 8.66 3.62
N PHE A 7 1.64 9.79 3.00
CA PHE A 7 2.83 10.54 3.37
C PHE A 7 2.68 11.28 4.70
N MET A 8 1.47 11.62 5.15
CA MET A 8 1.28 12.28 6.45
C MET A 8 1.31 11.32 7.64
N ALA A 9 1.20 10.01 7.42
CA ALA A 9 1.20 9.02 8.48
C ALA A 9 2.60 8.84 9.11
N PRO A 10 2.71 8.67 10.45
CA PRO A 10 3.98 8.35 11.09
C PRO A 10 4.48 6.96 10.69
N ILE A 11 5.80 6.76 10.69
CA ILE A 11 6.41 5.44 10.49
C ILE A 11 5.83 4.46 11.52
N GLY A 12 5.47 3.27 11.05
CA GLY A 12 4.81 2.24 11.84
C GLY A 12 3.28 2.24 11.69
N SER A 13 2.69 3.25 11.06
CA SER A 13 1.25 3.30 10.76
C SER A 13 0.84 2.24 9.76
N ILE A 14 -0.39 1.76 9.89
CA ILE A 14 -1.02 0.89 8.89
C ILE A 14 -1.67 1.76 7.83
N ILE A 15 -1.25 1.59 6.59
CA ILE A 15 -1.80 2.27 5.42
C ILE A 15 -2.57 1.22 4.63
N ALA A 16 -3.89 1.41 4.51
CA ALA A 16 -4.71 0.66 3.57
C ALA A 16 -4.71 1.35 2.21
N TRP A 17 -4.83 0.58 1.14
CA TRP A 17 -5.08 1.11 -0.21
C TRP A 17 -6.21 0.32 -0.86
N SER A 18 -6.88 0.99 -1.80
CA SER A 18 -7.92 0.41 -2.63
C SER A 18 -7.94 1.16 -3.94
N ASP A 19 -8.04 0.41 -5.03
CA ASP A 19 -8.23 0.91 -6.39
C ASP A 19 -9.70 1.28 -6.69
N GLY A 20 -10.59 1.11 -5.72
CA GLY A 20 -12.02 1.39 -5.84
C GLY A 20 -12.80 0.34 -6.62
N THR A 21 -12.15 -0.75 -7.05
CA THR A 21 -12.84 -1.84 -7.75
C THR A 21 -13.61 -2.72 -6.76
N PRO A 22 -14.83 -3.18 -7.11
CA PRO A 22 -15.60 -4.05 -6.22
C PRO A 22 -14.94 -5.42 -6.10
N ARG A 23 -15.01 -6.03 -4.91
CA ARG A 23 -14.45 -7.36 -4.64
C ARG A 23 -15.04 -8.40 -5.62
N PRO A 24 -14.20 -9.08 -6.42
CA PRO A 24 -14.68 -10.07 -7.36
C PRO A 24 -15.21 -11.31 -6.61
N PRO A 25 -16.16 -12.07 -7.20
CA PRO A 25 -16.67 -13.29 -6.60
C PRO A 25 -15.57 -14.33 -6.35
N GLU A 26 -15.68 -15.10 -5.27
CA GLU A 26 -14.65 -16.06 -4.83
C GLU A 26 -14.34 -17.16 -5.84
N ARG A 27 -15.28 -17.46 -6.74
CA ARG A 27 -15.06 -18.38 -7.87
C ARG A 27 -13.95 -17.91 -8.83
N HIS A 28 -13.68 -16.61 -8.91
CA HIS A 28 -12.64 -16.05 -9.78
C HIS A 28 -11.33 -15.84 -9.01
N ARG A 29 -10.74 -16.93 -8.51
CA ARG A 29 -9.54 -16.92 -7.66
C ARG A 29 -8.41 -16.02 -8.17
N LYS A 30 -8.11 -16.07 -9.47
CA LYS A 30 -7.06 -15.23 -10.08
C LYS A 30 -7.36 -13.74 -9.95
N LYS A 31 -8.58 -13.33 -10.35
CA LYS A 31 -9.03 -11.95 -10.22
C LYS A 31 -9.13 -11.52 -8.76
N LEU A 32 -9.52 -12.44 -7.87
CA LEU A 32 -9.60 -12.16 -6.43
C LEU A 32 -8.23 -11.94 -5.82
N HIS A 33 -7.21 -12.69 -6.23
CA HIS A 33 -5.85 -12.48 -5.76
C HIS A 33 -5.25 -11.16 -6.27
N GLU A 34 -5.45 -10.85 -7.57
CA GLU A 34 -5.07 -9.55 -8.14
C GLU A 34 -5.79 -8.39 -7.42
N TRP A 35 -7.10 -8.55 -7.17
CA TRP A 35 -7.88 -7.58 -6.41
C TRP A 35 -7.37 -7.40 -4.99
N GLN A 36 -7.05 -8.48 -4.28
CA GLN A 36 -6.49 -8.42 -2.92
C GLN A 36 -5.18 -7.65 -2.89
N SER A 37 -4.26 -7.90 -3.84
CA SER A 37 -3.00 -7.15 -3.93
C SER A 37 -3.23 -5.65 -4.15
N ASN A 38 -4.21 -5.30 -4.98
CA ASN A 38 -4.59 -3.90 -5.23
C ASN A 38 -5.48 -3.27 -4.14
N ASN A 39 -5.99 -4.08 -3.21
CA ASN A 39 -6.91 -3.68 -2.13
C ASN A 39 -6.43 -4.26 -0.80
N SER A 40 -5.18 -3.99 -0.46
CA SER A 40 -4.54 -4.50 0.76
C SER A 40 -4.15 -3.38 1.72
N SER A 41 -3.48 -3.75 2.79
CA SER A 41 -2.93 -2.85 3.79
C SER A 41 -1.51 -3.25 4.15
N GLY A 42 -0.69 -2.27 4.52
CA GLY A 42 0.71 -2.47 4.81
C GLY A 42 1.19 -1.49 5.86
N ARG A 43 2.21 -1.91 6.60
CA ARG A 43 2.82 -1.08 7.63
C ARG A 43 3.88 -0.19 6.98
N LEU A 44 3.80 1.12 7.23
CA LEU A 44 4.80 2.06 6.76
C LEU A 44 6.12 1.82 7.49
N ILE A 45 7.11 1.27 6.81
CA ILE A 45 8.44 1.02 7.40
C ILE A 45 9.47 2.09 7.03
N ARG A 46 9.27 2.75 5.89
CA ARG A 46 10.17 3.79 5.41
C ARG A 46 9.39 4.86 4.68
N LYS A 47 9.78 6.10 4.90
CA LYS A 47 9.30 7.27 4.16
C LYS A 47 10.51 8.08 3.74
N GLN A 48 10.56 8.45 2.47
CA GLN A 48 11.56 9.35 1.91
C GLN A 48 10.82 10.48 1.22
N GLY A 49 11.09 11.71 1.65
CA GLY A 49 10.64 12.88 0.92
C GLY A 49 11.36 13.04 -0.41
N GLU A 50 10.83 13.93 -1.21
CA GLU A 50 11.56 14.44 -2.36
C GLU A 50 12.89 14.99 -1.86
N HIS A 51 13.98 14.49 -2.43
CA HIS A 51 15.32 14.92 -2.03
C HIS A 51 16.21 15.00 -3.26
N ALA A 52 17.06 16.03 -3.28
CA ALA A 52 18.09 16.15 -4.30
C ALA A 52 19.26 15.22 -3.95
N ALA A 53 19.62 14.32 -4.84
CA ALA A 53 20.86 13.56 -4.76
C ALA A 53 21.75 13.96 -5.94
N GLY A 54 22.74 14.82 -5.66
CA GLY A 54 23.53 15.45 -6.71
C GLY A 54 22.68 16.37 -7.60
N GLY A 55 22.74 16.16 -8.91
CA GLY A 55 21.99 16.95 -9.91
C GLY A 55 20.58 16.44 -10.24
N ILE A 56 20.09 15.41 -9.55
CA ILE A 56 18.78 14.78 -9.82
C ILE A 56 17.87 14.96 -8.61
N ILE A 57 16.62 15.34 -8.88
CA ILE A 57 15.53 15.38 -7.90
C ILE A 57 14.89 13.98 -7.87
N LEU A 58 14.99 13.29 -6.72
CA LEU A 58 14.31 12.02 -6.53
C LEU A 58 12.90 12.28 -5.99
N PRO A 59 11.85 11.72 -6.61
CA PRO A 59 10.49 11.89 -6.12
C PRO A 59 10.32 11.23 -4.74
N ALA A 60 9.36 11.74 -3.96
CA ALA A 60 9.00 11.14 -2.69
C ALA A 60 8.60 9.67 -2.88
N ASN A 61 9.15 8.80 -2.04
CA ASN A 61 8.83 7.39 -2.04
C ASN A 61 8.59 6.90 -0.61
N PHE A 62 7.85 5.81 -0.48
CA PHE A 62 7.65 5.16 0.79
C PHE A 62 7.66 3.65 0.57
N THR A 63 8.06 2.92 1.61
CA THR A 63 8.09 1.46 1.60
C THR A 63 7.09 0.99 2.63
N LEU A 64 6.14 0.18 2.17
CA LEU A 64 5.22 -0.55 3.02
C LEU A 64 5.70 -1.98 3.13
N HIS A 65 5.75 -2.49 4.35
CA HIS A 65 5.79 -3.92 4.58
C HIS A 65 4.35 -4.42 4.50
N GLU A 66 4.03 -5.22 3.48
CA GLU A 66 2.74 -5.89 3.41
C GLU A 66 2.59 -6.74 4.67
N ALA A 67 1.68 -6.32 5.54
CA ALA A 67 1.29 -7.16 6.67
C ALA A 67 0.24 -8.09 6.09
N ASP A 68 0.60 -9.37 6.00
CA ASP A 68 -0.22 -10.42 5.43
C ASP A 68 -1.67 -10.24 5.89
N GLN A 69 -2.59 -9.97 4.95
CA GLN A 69 -4.02 -10.16 5.21
C GLN A 69 -4.32 -11.67 5.20
N GLY A 70 -3.67 -12.37 6.14
CA GLY A 70 -3.77 -13.80 6.39
C GLY A 70 -4.16 -14.03 7.84
N ALA A 71 -5.34 -13.57 8.23
CA ALA A 71 -6.00 -14.04 9.45
C ALA A 71 -7.53 -13.90 9.34
N ALA A 72 -8.12 -14.41 8.26
CA ALA A 72 -9.46 -15.00 8.38
C ALA A 72 -9.27 -16.39 8.98
N GLY A 73 -9.25 -16.46 10.31
CA GLY A 73 -8.94 -17.69 11.03
C GLY A 73 -9.26 -17.61 12.52
N VAL A 74 -10.48 -17.19 12.86
CA VAL A 74 -11.36 -17.72 13.93
C VAL A 74 -12.78 -17.25 13.62
#